data_AF-D1MB61-F1
#
_entry.id   AF-D1MB61-F1
#
_cell.length_a   1.000
_cell.length_b   1.000
_cell.length_c   1.000
_cell.angle_alpha   90.00
_cell.angle_beta   90.00
_cell.angle_gamma   90.00
#
_symmetry.space_group_name_H-M   'P 1'
#
loop_
_entity.id
_entity.type
_entity.pdbx_description
1 polymer ?
#
loop_
_entity_poly.entity_id
_entity_poly.type
_entity_poly.pdbx_seq_one_letter_code
_entity_poly.pdbx_strand_id
1 'polypeptide(L)'
;LMVWLRRTTHYLFIVVVAVNSTLLTINAGDYIFYTDWAWTSFVIFSITQSTMLAVGAVYYLLFTGVPGTATYYATIMTIYT
;
A
#
# COMPACT_ATOMS: atom_id res chain seq x y z
N LEU A 1 5.43 -10.69 54.67
CA LEU A 1 6.38 -10.78 53.54
C LEU A 1 5.77 -11.50 52.32
N MET A 2 5.32 -12.75 52.44
CA MET A 2 4.84 -13.56 51.29
C MET A 2 3.62 -13.00 50.55
N VAL A 3 2.65 -12.38 51.24
CA VAL A 3 1.46 -11.78 50.60
C VAL A 3 1.83 -10.58 49.70
N TRP A 4 2.83 -9.79 50.09
CA TRP A 4 3.30 -8.66 49.31
C TRP A 4 4.05 -9.10 48.06
N LEU A 5 4.93 -10.10 48.19
CA LEU A 5 5.62 -10.71 47.05
C LEU A 5 4.64 -11.29 46.02
N ARG A 6 3.59 -11.99 46.47
CA ARG A 6 2.55 -12.54 45.59
C ARG A 6 1.79 -11.45 44.82
N ARG A 7 1.52 -10.32 45.46
CA ARG A 7 0.84 -9.18 44.81
C ARG A 7 1.76 -8.50 43.81
N THR A 8 3.02 -8.29 44.16
CA THR A 8 4.00 -7.68 43.25
C THR A 8 4.21 -8.52 42.00
N THR A 9 4.37 -9.85 42.12
CA THR A 9 4.51 -10.72 40.94
C THR A 9 3.27 -10.72 40.07
N HIS A 10 2.08 -10.68 40.67
CA HIS A 10 0.83 -10.60 39.93
C HIS A 10 0.70 -9.29 39.14
N TYR A 11 0.98 -8.14 39.78
CA TYR A 11 0.96 -6.86 39.07
C TYR A 11 2.02 -6.78 37.98
N LEU A 12 3.22 -7.30 38.23
CA LEU A 12 4.30 -7.31 37.25
C LEU A 12 3.93 -8.17 36.03
N PHE A 13 3.32 -9.33 36.25
CA PHE A 13 2.81 -10.17 35.16
C PHE A 13 1.75 -9.43 34.32
N ILE A 14 0.80 -8.76 34.97
CA ILE A 14 -0.22 -7.96 34.25
C ILE A 14 0.44 -6.87 33.41
N VAL A 15 1.39 -6.12 33.96
CA VAL A 15 2.10 -5.06 33.24
C VAL A 15 2.86 -5.62 32.04
N VAL A 16 3.59 -6.73 32.21
CA VAL A 16 4.33 -7.37 31.13
C VAL A 16 3.38 -7.82 30.02
N VAL A 17 2.28 -8.50 30.34
CA VAL A 17 1.32 -8.96 29.34
C VAL A 17 0.65 -7.78 28.63
N ALA A 18 0.25 -6.74 29.37
CA ALA A 18 -0.38 -5.56 28.81
C ALA A 18 0.55 -4.82 27.84
N VAL A 19 1.81 -4.58 28.20
CA VAL A 19 2.77 -3.88 27.33
C VAL A 19 3.13 -4.72 26.10
N ASN A 20 3.34 -6.04 26.24
CA ASN A 20 3.69 -6.87 25.09
C ASN A 20 2.52 -7.03 24.11
N SER A 21 1.28 -7.14 24.60
CA SER A 21 0.09 -7.24 23.74
C SER A 21 -0.20 -5.95 22.98
N THR A 22 0.00 -4.78 23.60
CA THR A 22 -0.13 -3.50 22.90
C THR A 22 0.95 -3.31 21.85
N LEU A 23 2.21 -3.65 22.16
CA LEU A 23 3.31 -3.62 21.20
C LEU A 23 3.01 -4.52 19.99
N LEU A 24 2.54 -5.75 20.21
CA LEU A 24 2.17 -6.65 19.12
C LEU A 24 1.05 -6.08 18.24
N THR A 25 0.05 -5.45 18.87
CA THR A 25 -1.08 -4.84 18.14
C THR A 25 -0.62 -3.67 17.28
N ILE A 26 0.27 -2.81 17.80
CA ILE A 26 0.84 -1.69 17.06
C ILE A 26 1.67 -2.20 15.88
N ASN A 27 2.59 -3.15 16.12
CA ASN A 27 3.41 -3.71 15.04
C ASN A 27 2.54 -4.34 13.95
N ALA A 28 1.53 -5.12 14.31
CA ALA A 28 0.59 -5.70 13.35
C ALA A 28 -0.20 -4.63 12.58
N GLY A 29 -0.65 -3.57 13.27
CA GLY A 29 -1.32 -2.42 12.67
C GLY A 29 -0.43 -1.70 11.65
N ASP A 30 0.83 -1.46 11.98
CA ASP A 30 1.81 -0.84 11.09
C ASP A 30 2.01 -1.69 9.83
N TYR A 31 2.18 -3.02 9.98
CA TYR A 31 2.28 -3.91 8.83
C TYR A 31 1.08 -3.79 7.92
N ILE A 32 -0.15 -3.87 8.44
CA ILE A 32 -1.39 -3.75 7.67
C ILE A 32 -1.45 -2.40 6.94
N PHE A 33 -1.19 -1.31 7.65
CA PHE A 33 -1.19 0.03 7.07
C PHE A 33 -0.19 0.16 5.92
N TYR A 34 1.03 -0.36 6.06
CA TYR A 34 2.02 -0.31 4.99
C TYR A 34 1.61 -1.13 3.76
N THR A 35 1.01 -2.31 3.93
CA THR A 35 0.54 -3.09 2.77
C THR A 35 -0.64 -2.42 2.09
N ASP A 36 -1.63 -1.95 2.86
CA ASP A 36 -2.81 -1.29 2.30
C ASP A 36 -2.44 0.01 1.59
N TRP A 37 -1.50 0.79 2.17
CA TRP A 37 -0.95 1.96 1.52
C TRP A 37 -0.19 1.64 0.23
N ALA A 38 0.65 0.59 0.24
CA ALA A 38 1.34 0.15 -0.96
C ALA A 38 0.36 -0.32 -2.05
N TRP A 39 -0.67 -1.06 -1.67
CA TRP A 39 -1.71 -1.55 -2.58
C TRP A 39 -2.53 -0.40 -3.20
N THR A 40 -3.02 0.51 -2.37
CA THR A 40 -3.76 1.69 -2.84
C THR A 40 -2.90 2.57 -3.75
N SER A 41 -1.62 2.77 -3.40
CA SER A 41 -0.66 3.50 -4.24
C SER A 41 -0.45 2.82 -5.59
N PHE A 42 -0.29 1.49 -5.62
CA PHE A 42 -0.17 0.72 -6.86
C PHE A 42 -1.40 0.91 -7.75
N VAL A 43 -2.61 0.75 -7.20
CA VAL A 43 -3.86 0.92 -7.95
C VAL A 43 -3.97 2.32 -8.54
N ILE A 44 -3.71 3.36 -7.74
CA ILE A 44 -3.78 4.75 -8.20
C ILE A 44 -2.76 5.01 -9.31
N PHE A 45 -1.52 4.53 -9.14
CA PHE A 45 -0.48 4.67 -10.14
C PHE A 45 -0.83 3.96 -11.45
N SER A 46 -1.27 2.70 -11.39
CA SER A 46 -1.65 1.92 -12.57
C SER A 46 -2.80 2.54 -13.34
N ILE A 47 -3.82 3.09 -12.66
CA ILE A 47 -4.92 3.81 -13.30
C ILE A 47 -4.41 5.10 -13.93
N THR A 48 -3.55 5.85 -13.24
CA THR A 48 -3.01 7.12 -13.76
C THR A 48 -2.15 6.88 -15.01
N GLN A 49 -1.32 5.84 -14.99
CA GLN A 49 -0.47 5.47 -16.12
C GLN A 49 -1.33 4.98 -17.31
N SER A 50 -2.33 4.15 -17.06
CA SER A 50 -3.26 3.67 -18.11
C SER A 50 -4.07 4.82 -18.73
N THR A 51 -4.54 5.77 -17.92
CA THR A 51 -5.33 6.91 -18.41
C THR A 51 -4.47 7.88 -19.21
N MET A 52 -3.22 8.14 -18.81
CA MET A 52 -2.28 8.96 -19.57
C MET A 52 -2.06 8.38 -20.98
N LEU A 53 -1.87 7.07 -21.08
CA LEU A 53 -1.69 6.38 -22.36
C LEU A 53 -2.95 6.40 -23.22
N ALA A 54 -4.11 6.13 -22.61
CA ALA A 54 -5.39 6.16 -23.32
C ALA A 54 -5.68 7.56 -23.87
N VAL A 55 -5.47 8.61 -23.08
CA VAL A 55 -5.64 10.00 -23.51
C VAL A 55 -4.67 10.34 -24.65
N GLY A 56 -3.40 9.97 -24.55
CA GLY A 56 -2.42 10.17 -25.62
C GLY A 56 -2.80 9.45 -26.92
N ALA A 57 -3.26 8.20 -26.83
CA ALA A 57 -3.72 7.42 -27.98
C ALA A 57 -4.98 8.02 -28.62
N VAL A 58 -5.94 8.50 -27.82
CA VAL A 58 -7.16 9.18 -28.31
C VAL A 58 -6.82 10.49 -28.99
N TYR A 59 -5.92 11.31 -28.43
CA TYR A 59 -5.45 12.53 -29.08
C TYR A 59 -4.80 12.23 -30.42
N TYR A 60 -3.89 11.27 -30.46
CA TYR A 60 -3.23 10.87 -31.69
C TYR A 60 -4.24 10.42 -32.76
N LEU A 61 -5.21 9.57 -32.36
CA LEU A 61 -6.30 9.10 -33.23
C LEU A 61 -7.15 10.24 -33.78
N LEU A 62 -7.52 11.21 -32.95
CA LEU A 62 -8.36 12.34 -33.34
C LEU A 62 -7.68 13.21 -34.40
N PHE A 63 -6.37 13.45 -34.28
CA PHE A 63 -5.64 14.36 -35.17
C PHE A 63 -5.05 13.68 -36.42
N THR A 64 -4.81 12.37 -36.39
CA THR A 64 -4.19 11.64 -37.51
C THR A 64 -5.10 10.62 -38.17
N GLY A 65 -6.13 10.12 -37.46
CA GLY A 65 -7.07 9.13 -37.97
C GLY A 65 -6.50 7.71 -38.14
N VAL A 66 -5.27 7.42 -37.68
CA VAL A 66 -4.59 6.12 -37.87
C VAL A 66 -4.55 5.31 -36.57
N PRO A 67 -5.43 4.30 -36.38
CA PRO A 67 -5.52 3.57 -35.10
C PRO A 67 -4.31 2.69 -34.78
N GLY A 68 -3.69 2.10 -35.79
CA GLY A 68 -2.59 1.15 -35.61
C GLY A 68 -1.31 1.80 -35.08
N THR A 69 -1.07 3.08 -35.36
CA THR A 69 0.12 3.79 -34.86
C THR A 69 -0.09 4.32 -33.44
N ALA A 70 -1.32 4.74 -33.08
CA ALA A 70 -1.66 5.19 -31.73
C ALA A 70 -1.39 4.11 -30.67
N THR A 71 -1.83 2.88 -30.93
CA THR A 71 -1.61 1.73 -30.03
C THR A 71 -0.15 1.33 -29.97
N TYR A 72 0.58 1.39 -31.09
CA TYR A 72 2.01 1.10 -31.14
C TYR A 72 2.83 2.06 -30.28
N TYR A 73 2.56 3.36 -30.38
CA TYR A 73 3.22 4.37 -29.55
C TYR A 73 2.84 4.22 -28.07
N ALA A 74 1.58 4.01 -27.74
CA ALA A 74 1.15 3.80 -26.35
C ALA A 74 1.83 2.57 -25.71
N THR A 75 1.99 1.48 -26.47
CA THR A 75 2.67 0.26 -26.02
C THR A 75 4.16 0.50 -25.79
N ILE A 76 4.82 1.19 -26.72
CA ILE A 76 6.22 1.60 -26.57
C ILE A 76 6.40 2.47 -25.32
N MET A 77 5.56 3.48 -25.12
CA MET A 77 5.61 4.36 -23.95
C MET A 77 5.41 3.61 -22.63
N THR A 78 4.73 2.46 -22.63
CA THR A 78 4.60 1.60 -21.43
C THR A 78 5.87 0.81 -21.12
N ILE A 79 6.64 0.41 -22.13
CA ILE A 79 7.85 -0.41 -21.96
C ILE A 79 9.03 0.41 -21.44
N TYR A 80 9.06 1.73 -21.73
CA TYR A 80 10.14 2.64 -21.38
C TYR A 80 9.87 3.51 -20.13
N THR A 81 8.78 3.26 -19.41
CA THR A 81 8.42 3.93 -18.14
C THR A 81 8.42 2.94 -16.99
#